data_AF-A0A357N2S1-F1
#
_entry.id   AF-A0A357N2S1-F1
#
_cell.length_a   1.000
_cell.length_b   1.000
_cell.length_c   1.000
_cell.angle_alpha   90.00
_cell.angle_beta   90.00
_cell.angle_gamma   90.00
#
_symmetry.space_group_name_H-M   'P 1'
#
loop_
_entity.id
_entity.type
_entity.pdbx_description
1 polymer ?
#
loop_
_entity_poly.entity_id
_entity_poly.type
_entity_poly.pdbx_seq_one_letter_code
_entity_poly.pdbx_strand_id
1 'polypeptide(L)' 'MVDVPDVGGDLLRAAQQCLAEADPLRKVALTQAYAAAFRAGRLKVPADAPQ' A
#
# COMPACT_ATOMS: atom_id res chain seq x y z
N MET A 1 8.07 13.64 5.93
CA MET A 1 7.14 13.00 4.98
C MET A 1 7.75 11.65 4.65
N VAL A 2 7.07 10.55 4.93
CA VAL A 2 7.55 9.23 4.49
C VAL A 2 7.49 9.24 2.97
N ASP A 3 8.62 9.03 2.31
CA ASP A 3 8.68 8.88 0.86
C ASP A 3 7.93 7.59 0.52
N VAL A 4 6.68 7.73 0.09
CA VAL A 4 5.84 6.60 -0.27
C VAL A 4 6.22 6.25 -1.71
N PRO A 5 6.84 5.09 -1.95
CA PRO A 5 7.25 4.70 -3.30
C PRO A 5 6.02 4.71 -4.22
N ASP A 6 6.20 5.13 -5.47
CA ASP A 6 5.11 5.06 -6.45
C ASP A 6 4.71 3.58 -6.65
N VAL A 7 3.52 3.25 -6.16
CA VAL A 7 2.88 1.93 -6.32
C VAL A 7 2.00 1.88 -7.57
N GLY A 8 1.96 2.95 -8.37
CA GLY A 8 1.22 2.97 -9.64
C GLY A 8 -0.28 2.73 -9.50
N GLY A 9 -0.84 2.98 -8.30
CA GLY A 9 -2.24 2.68 -7.99
C GLY A 9 -2.54 1.19 -7.72
N ASP A 10 -1.54 0.32 -7.65
CA ASP A 10 -1.70 -1.12 -7.43
C ASP A 10 -1.71 -1.47 -5.93
N LEU A 11 -2.83 -2.03 -5.46
CA LEU A 11 -2.99 -2.46 -4.06
C LEU A 11 -2.05 -3.60 -3.67
N LEU A 12 -1.80 -4.56 -4.56
CA LEU A 12 -0.91 -5.70 -4.27
C LEU A 12 0.52 -5.20 -4.08
N ARG A 13 0.99 -4.33 -4.97
CA ARG A 13 2.31 -3.71 -4.87
C ARG A 13 2.47 -2.90 -3.58
N ALA A 14 1.45 -2.16 -3.18
CA ALA A 14 1.42 -1.44 -1.91
C ALA A 14 1.51 -2.40 -0.71
N ALA A 15 0.77 -3.51 -0.72
CA ALA A 15 0.81 -4.53 0.33
C ALA A 15 2.18 -5.22 0.42
N GLN A 16 2.82 -5.54 -0.72
CA GLN A 16 4.15 -6.12 -0.77
C GLN A 16 5.20 -5.22 -0.11
N GLN A 17 5.11 -3.90 -0.31
CA GLN A 17 6.02 -2.95 0.35
C GLN A 17 5.82 -2.91 1.87
N CYS A 18 4.57 -2.94 2.35
CA CYS A 18 4.30 -3.07 3.79
C CYS A 18 4.89 -4.35 4.39
N LEU A 19 4.86 -5.46 3.64
CA LEU A 19 5.42 -6.72 4.10
C LEU A 19 6.95 -6.67 4.15
N ALA A 20 7.59 -6.01 3.19
CA ALA A 20 9.04 -5.88 3.09
C ALA A 20 9.67 -4.88 4.08
N GLU A 21 8.89 -3.92 4.61
CA GLU A 21 9.40 -2.94 5.59
C GLU A 21 9.79 -3.63 6.92
N ALA A 22 11.05 -3.46 7.30
CA ALA A 22 11.67 -4.11 8.45
C ALA A 22 11.53 -3.30 9.74
N ASP A 23 11.46 -1.97 9.64
CA ASP A 23 11.23 -1.11 10.79
C ASP A 23 9.73 -1.16 11.18
N PRO A 24 9.39 -1.61 12.41
CA PRO A 24 8.00 -1.74 12.82
C PRO A 24 7.20 -0.43 12.79
N LEU A 25 7.82 0.70 13.13
CA LEU A 25 7.13 1.99 13.14
C LEU A 25 6.89 2.50 11.72
N ARG A 26 7.87 2.32 10.84
CA ARG A 26 7.70 2.66 9.41
C ARG A 26 6.66 1.77 8.75
N LYS A 27 6.63 0.47 9.07
CA LYS A 27 5.63 -0.47 8.57
C LYS A 27 4.22 -0.05 8.95
N VAL A 28 4.00 0.32 10.21
CA VAL A 28 2.69 0.81 10.66
C VAL A 28 2.29 2.07 9.92
N ALA A 29 3.19 3.06 9.83
CA ALA A 29 2.92 4.31 9.13
C ALA A 29 2.60 4.08 7.64
N LEU A 30 3.38 3.25 6.96
CA LEU A 30 3.20 2.89 5.55
C LEU A 30 1.87 2.16 5.32
N THR A 31 1.54 1.20 6.19
CA THR A 31 0.28 0.45 6.12
C THR A 31 -0.93 1.36 6.30
N GLN A 32 -0.87 2.30 7.24
CA GLN A 32 -1.96 3.26 7.45
C GLN A 32 -2.13 4.19 6.24
N ALA A 33 -1.02 4.67 5.66
CA ALA A 33 -1.05 5.51 4.47
C ALA A 33 -1.69 4.79 3.27
N TYR A 34 -1.28 3.55 2.99
CA TYR A 34 -1.87 2.76 1.90
C TYR A 34 -3.32 2.34 2.17
N ALA A 35 -3.68 2.02 3.41
CA ALA A 35 -5.08 1.75 3.76
C ALA A 35 -5.98 2.98 3.54
N ALA A 36 -5.49 4.18 3.85
CA ALA A 36 -6.20 5.42 3.55
C ALA A 36 -6.32 5.67 2.04
N ALA A 37 -5.26 5.39 1.27
CA ALA A 37 -5.28 5.52 -0.19
C ALA A 37 -6.25 4.53 -0.87
N PHE A 38 -6.32 3.29 -0.38
CA PHE A 38 -7.29 2.29 -0.85
C PHE A 38 -8.73 2.72 -0.56
N ARG A 39 -9.03 3.16 0.68
CA ARG A 39 -10.36 3.68 1.02
C ARG A 39 -10.77 4.89 0.18
N ALA A 40 -9.79 5.69 -0.24
CA ALA A 40 -10.00 6.83 -1.14
C ALA A 40 -10.07 6.44 -2.64
N GLY A 41 -10.01 5.14 -2.99
CA GLY A 41 -10.05 4.65 -4.37
C GLY A 41 -8.79 4.95 -5.21
N ARG A 42 -7.71 5.41 -4.56
CA ARG A 42 -6.42 5.72 -5.22
C ARG A 42 -5.56 4.47 -5.42
N LEU A 43 -5.73 3.46 -4.57
CA LEU A 43 -5.24 2.11 -4.81
C LEU A 43 -6.40 1.23 -5.23
N LYS A 44 -6.17 0.35 -6.20
CA LYS A 44 -7.19 -0.52 -6.76
C LYS A 44 -6.74 -1.98 -6.71
N VAL A 45 -7.72 -2.84 -6.50
CA VAL A 45 -7.56 -4.27 -6.76
C VAL A 45 -7.53 -4.45 -8.29
N PRO A 46 -6.58 -5.21 -8.84
CA PRO A 46 -6.59 -5.58 -10.26
C PRO A 46 -7.93 -6.22 -10.65
N ALA A 47 -8.43 -5.92 -11.86
CA ALA A 47 -9.74 -6.39 -12.30
C ALA A 47 -9.84 -7.92 -12.44
N ASP A 48 -8.69 -8.58 -12.58
CA ASP A 48 -8.50 -10.02 -12.70
C ASP A 48 -8.18 -10.71 -11.36
N ALA A 49 -8.20 -9.98 -10.24
CA ALA A 49 -7.99 -10.57 -8.93
C ALA A 49 -9.15 -11.54 -8.57
N PRO A 50 -8.84 -12.71 -7.99
CA PRO A 50 -9.88 -13.61 -7.49
C PRO A 50 -10.67 -12.93 -6.36
N GLN A 51 -12.00 -13.14 -6.35
CA GLN A 51 -12.92 -12.63 -5.32
C GLN A 51 -13.11 -13.62 -4.17
#